data_AF-A0A1M6U2G0-F1
#
_entry.id   AF-A0A1M6U2G0-F1
#
_cell.length_a   1.000
_cell.length_b   1.000
_cell.length_c   1.000
_cell.angle_alpha   90.00
_cell.angle_beta   90.00
_cell.angle_gamma   90.00
#
_symmetry.space_group_name_H-M   'P 1'
#
loop_
_entity.id
_entity.type
_entity.pdbx_description
1 polymer ?
#
loop_
_entity_poly.entity_id
_entity_poly.type
_entity_poly.pdbx_seq_one_letter_code
_entity_poly.pdbx_strand_id
1 'polypeptide(L)'
;GGGTPNQSVEVAISGGTSALVDVRDGDFDPNNEIQNVIAGTGIGVSQVGLDFIVDNTEPDQVVSLTDGGSGNVTIGGAYPSFTIDVADITTGDITSSDLNVSGGTDATLNNVTLEINPGAVGNLELATNAVTTDKIQDGTITNDDIQPGAGIDGSKINPTFVSDVTTTGNFIDLTPDFVFQKYYTGFSILNNNYRFRSLKEIEAFVKENNHLPGIRSAYEVKDSGEYRLTESSLAHLEKIEELFLHTIEQEKKIEKLQSENEKMAGELNALKSDMEKIKAMLSEKNQD
;
A
#
# COMPACT_ATOMS: atom_id res chain seq x y z
N GLY A 1 -36.95 -40.27 -9.32
CA GLY A 1 -36.20 -41.52 -9.46
C GLY A 1 -37.22 -42.61 -9.57
N GLY A 2 -37.21 -43.39 -10.66
CA GLY A 2 -38.00 -44.61 -10.73
C GLY A 2 -37.15 -45.73 -10.16
N GLY A 3 -37.24 -45.95 -8.85
CA GLY A 3 -36.67 -47.13 -8.22
C GLY A 3 -37.45 -48.35 -8.73
N THR A 4 -36.74 -49.32 -9.32
CA THR A 4 -37.37 -50.58 -9.70
C THR A 4 -37.67 -51.38 -8.44
N PRO A 5 -38.91 -51.86 -8.23
CA PRO A 5 -39.27 -52.68 -7.07
C PRO A 5 -38.35 -53.89 -6.94
N ASN A 6 -38.11 -54.37 -5.71
CA ASN A 6 -37.42 -55.63 -5.48
C ASN A 6 -38.12 -56.77 -6.27
N GLN A 7 -37.44 -57.31 -7.28
CA GLN A 7 -37.95 -58.40 -8.09
C GLN A 7 -37.29 -59.72 -7.67
N SER A 8 -38.11 -60.68 -7.26
CA SER A 8 -37.68 -62.07 -7.11
C SER A 8 -37.55 -62.68 -8.51
N VAL A 9 -36.32 -62.87 -8.99
CA VAL A 9 -36.07 -63.58 -10.25
C VAL A 9 -35.96 -65.08 -9.95
N GLU A 10 -36.87 -65.88 -10.50
CA GLU A 10 -36.79 -67.34 -10.41
C GLU A 10 -35.74 -67.86 -11.42
N VAL A 11 -34.53 -68.15 -10.93
CA VAL A 11 -33.47 -68.76 -11.73
C VAL A 11 -33.59 -70.28 -11.63
N ALA A 12 -34.11 -70.92 -12.67
CA ALA A 12 -34.15 -72.38 -12.75
C ALA A 12 -32.74 -72.94 -13.04
N ILE A 13 -32.13 -73.58 -12.04
CA ILE A 13 -30.89 -74.36 -12.23
C ILE A 13 -31.31 -75.81 -12.47
N SER A 14 -31.10 -76.32 -13.69
CA SER A 14 -31.45 -77.71 -14.01
C SER A 14 -30.54 -78.68 -13.24
N GLY A 15 -31.09 -79.35 -12.21
CA GLY A 15 -30.46 -80.49 -11.55
C GLY A 15 -30.12 -80.35 -10.06
N GLY A 16 -30.53 -79.28 -9.37
CA GLY A 16 -30.37 -79.14 -7.91
C GLY A 16 -31.51 -78.35 -7.26
N THR A 17 -31.84 -78.65 -6.00
CA THR A 17 -32.85 -77.94 -5.19
C THR A 17 -32.43 -76.48 -4.96
N SER A 18 -33.14 -75.55 -5.62
CA SER A 18 -33.19 -74.08 -5.46
C SER A 18 -32.11 -73.39 -4.61
N ALA A 19 -31.39 -72.44 -5.22
CA ALA A 19 -30.64 -71.40 -4.48
C ALA A 19 -31.47 -70.10 -4.43
N LEU A 20 -31.68 -69.55 -3.24
CA LEU A 20 -32.27 -68.23 -3.03
C LEU A 20 -31.19 -67.17 -3.27
N VAL A 21 -31.40 -66.29 -4.26
CA VAL A 21 -30.57 -65.09 -4.48
C VAL A 21 -31.38 -63.89 -4.01
N ASP A 22 -30.93 -63.24 -2.95
CA ASP A 22 -31.50 -62.00 -2.42
C ASP A 22 -30.79 -60.80 -3.06
N VAL A 23 -31.52 -60.00 -3.82
CA VAL A 23 -30.99 -58.79 -4.47
C VAL A 23 -31.63 -57.60 -3.77
N ARG A 24 -30.92 -57.01 -2.81
CA ARG A 24 -31.32 -55.76 -2.15
C ARG A 24 -30.86 -54.59 -3.00
N ASP A 25 -31.77 -53.67 -3.33
CA ASP A 25 -31.38 -52.37 -3.87
C ASP A 25 -30.67 -51.52 -2.79
N GLY A 26 -29.89 -50.55 -3.25
CA GLY A 26 -29.00 -49.74 -2.42
C GLY A 26 -29.53 -48.35 -2.12
N ASP A 27 -30.81 -48.08 -2.38
CA ASP A 27 -31.47 -46.84 -2.00
C ASP A 27 -32.26 -47.01 -0.69
N PHE A 28 -32.45 -45.89 0.03
CA PHE A 28 -33.21 -45.79 1.27
C PHE A 28 -34.60 -45.18 0.98
N ASP A 29 -35.27 -45.60 -0.10
CA ASP A 29 -36.59 -45.09 -0.45
C ASP A 29 -37.68 -45.85 0.32
N PRO A 30 -38.35 -45.23 1.32
CA PRO A 30 -39.34 -45.92 2.15
C PRO A 30 -40.58 -46.41 1.38
N ASN A 31 -40.73 -46.02 0.10
CA ASN A 31 -41.83 -46.44 -0.77
C ASN A 31 -41.56 -47.75 -1.55
N ASN A 32 -40.32 -48.23 -1.61
CA ASN A 32 -39.97 -49.55 -2.17
C ASN A 32 -39.47 -50.55 -1.11
N GLU A 33 -39.29 -50.10 0.13
CA GLU A 33 -38.91 -50.95 1.26
C GLU A 33 -40.10 -51.76 1.80
N ILE A 34 -39.84 -53.00 2.22
CA ILE A 34 -40.85 -53.84 2.87
C ILE A 34 -41.14 -53.26 4.27
N GLN A 35 -42.24 -52.49 4.39
CA GLN A 35 -42.75 -52.07 5.70
C GLN A 35 -43.38 -53.27 6.42
N ASN A 36 -42.68 -53.85 7.39
CA ASN A 36 -43.14 -55.02 8.13
C ASN A 36 -44.10 -54.62 9.25
N VAL A 37 -45.41 -54.78 9.04
CA VAL A 37 -46.43 -54.80 10.10
C VAL A 37 -46.79 -56.26 10.39
N ILE A 38 -46.42 -56.76 11.57
CA ILE A 38 -46.62 -58.16 11.96
C ILE A 38 -47.88 -58.26 12.82
N ALA A 39 -48.83 -59.10 12.40
CA ALA A 39 -50.03 -59.42 13.17
C ALA A 39 -49.69 -60.27 14.42
N GLY A 40 -50.23 -59.89 15.57
CA GLY A 40 -50.28 -60.72 16.77
C GLY A 40 -51.53 -61.61 16.80
N THR A 41 -51.69 -62.41 17.85
CA THR A 41 -52.90 -63.22 18.07
C THR A 41 -54.14 -62.31 18.15
N GLY A 42 -55.19 -62.63 17.38
CA GLY A 42 -56.46 -61.88 17.36
C GLY A 42 -56.48 -60.65 16.44
N ILE A 43 -55.37 -60.30 15.80
CA ILE A 43 -55.25 -59.14 14.91
C ILE A 43 -55.09 -59.59 13.45
N GLY A 44 -55.86 -59.00 12.55
CA GLY A 44 -55.67 -59.08 11.11
C GLY A 44 -54.93 -57.84 10.62
N VAL A 45 -53.95 -58.00 9.73
CA VAL A 45 -53.29 -56.88 9.06
C VAL A 45 -53.41 -57.10 7.55
N SER A 46 -53.91 -56.10 6.84
CA SER A 46 -53.96 -56.07 5.38
C SER A 46 -53.49 -54.72 4.87
N GLN A 47 -52.94 -54.66 3.67
CA GLN A 47 -52.46 -53.41 3.08
C GLN A 47 -53.32 -53.06 1.86
N VAL A 48 -53.74 -51.80 1.76
CA VAL A 48 -54.48 -51.26 0.60
C VAL A 48 -53.75 -50.03 0.11
N GLY A 49 -53.04 -50.16 -1.01
CA GLY A 49 -52.15 -49.10 -1.49
C GLY A 49 -50.97 -48.91 -0.52
N LEU A 50 -50.78 -47.68 -0.04
CA LEU A 50 -49.75 -47.35 0.96
C LEU A 50 -50.26 -47.54 2.40
N ASP A 51 -51.56 -47.75 2.60
CA ASP A 51 -52.18 -47.77 3.92
C ASP A 51 -52.25 -49.21 4.47
N PHE A 52 -51.96 -49.38 5.75
CA PHE A 52 -52.22 -50.62 6.47
C PHE A 52 -53.58 -50.55 7.18
N ILE A 53 -54.44 -51.51 6.88
CA ILE A 53 -55.68 -51.80 7.60
C ILE A 53 -55.36 -52.84 8.68
N VAL A 54 -55.62 -52.49 9.93
CA VAL A 54 -55.45 -53.37 11.08
C VAL A 54 -56.82 -53.65 11.69
N ASP A 55 -57.29 -54.89 11.56
CA ASP A 55 -58.60 -55.34 12.01
C ASP A 55 -58.48 -56.14 13.31
N ASN A 56 -59.38 -55.88 14.26
CA ASN A 56 -59.58 -56.80 15.38
C ASN A 56 -60.47 -57.96 14.91
N THR A 57 -59.89 -59.15 14.79
CA THR A 57 -60.60 -60.36 14.33
C THR A 57 -61.29 -61.12 15.47
N GLU A 58 -61.05 -60.74 16.73
CA GLU A 58 -61.73 -61.24 17.92
C GLU A 58 -62.39 -60.07 18.68
N PRO A 59 -63.62 -59.67 18.30
CA PRO A 59 -64.33 -58.56 18.94
C PRO A 59 -64.56 -58.82 20.44
N ASP A 60 -64.72 -57.74 21.22
CA ASP A 60 -64.93 -57.73 22.68
C ASP A 60 -63.69 -58.00 23.58
N GLN A 61 -62.48 -57.94 23.02
CA GLN A 61 -61.22 -57.88 23.78
C GLN A 61 -60.68 -56.45 23.90
N VAL A 62 -59.96 -56.15 25.00
CA VAL A 62 -59.33 -54.83 25.20
C VAL A 62 -58.04 -54.75 24.39
N VAL A 63 -57.99 -53.85 23.40
CA VAL A 63 -56.76 -53.49 22.66
C VAL A 63 -56.05 -52.36 23.41
N SER A 64 -54.83 -52.60 23.90
CA SER A 64 -54.00 -51.57 24.53
C SER A 64 -52.92 -51.11 23.56
N LEU A 65 -52.92 -49.83 23.20
CA LEU A 65 -51.89 -49.19 22.38
C LEU A 65 -50.93 -48.45 23.31
N THR A 66 -49.63 -48.75 23.22
CA THR A 66 -48.59 -48.10 24.02
C THR A 66 -47.47 -47.58 23.10
N ASP A 67 -46.99 -46.37 23.34
CA ASP A 67 -45.91 -45.66 22.61
C ASP A 67 -44.50 -46.32 22.76
N GLY A 68 -44.41 -47.62 23.07
CA GLY A 68 -43.13 -48.29 23.30
C GLY A 68 -42.25 -47.68 24.40
N GLY A 69 -42.76 -46.70 25.16
CA GLY A 69 -42.10 -45.99 26.26
C GLY A 69 -41.13 -44.88 25.86
N SER A 70 -40.99 -44.55 24.57
CA SER A 70 -39.96 -43.60 24.11
C SER A 70 -40.43 -42.14 23.96
N GLY A 71 -41.72 -41.86 24.10
CA GLY A 71 -42.27 -40.49 24.07
C GLY A 71 -42.39 -39.88 22.68
N ASN A 72 -42.14 -40.66 21.61
CA ASN A 72 -42.05 -40.17 20.24
C ASN A 72 -43.37 -40.29 19.48
N VAL A 73 -44.29 -41.15 19.92
CA VAL A 73 -45.59 -41.37 19.29
C VAL A 73 -46.69 -40.98 20.28
N THR A 74 -47.49 -39.99 19.90
CA THR A 74 -48.72 -39.65 20.63
C THR A 74 -49.87 -40.52 20.12
N ILE A 75 -50.57 -41.17 21.05
CA ILE A 75 -51.73 -42.01 20.78
C ILE A 75 -52.92 -41.43 21.56
N GLY A 76 -53.96 -40.97 20.86
CA GLY A 76 -55.11 -40.31 21.48
C GLY A 76 -56.37 -40.34 20.61
N GLY A 77 -57.49 -39.83 21.11
CA GLY A 77 -58.79 -39.80 20.40
C GLY A 77 -59.92 -40.46 21.17
N ALA A 78 -61.13 -40.44 20.60
CA ALA A 78 -62.33 -41.04 21.17
C ALA A 78 -63.12 -41.78 20.09
N TYR A 79 -63.68 -42.94 20.45
CA TYR A 79 -64.45 -43.77 19.51
C TYR A 79 -65.48 -42.94 18.73
N PRO A 80 -65.57 -43.09 17.39
CA PRO A 80 -64.94 -44.14 16.59
C PRO A 80 -63.53 -43.80 16.05
N SER A 81 -62.95 -42.64 16.38
CA SER A 81 -61.71 -42.17 15.76
C SER A 81 -60.55 -42.09 16.77
N PHE A 82 -59.44 -42.76 16.45
CA PHE A 82 -58.16 -42.63 17.14
C PHE A 82 -57.12 -42.00 16.19
N THR A 83 -56.25 -41.17 16.76
CA THR A 83 -55.11 -40.54 16.08
C THR A 83 -53.83 -41.14 16.64
N ILE A 84 -52.92 -41.52 15.75
CA ILE A 84 -51.54 -41.90 16.06
C ILE A 84 -50.68 -40.90 15.30
N ASP A 85 -49.92 -40.08 16.04
CA ASP A 85 -49.12 -39.00 15.46
C ASP A 85 -47.71 -38.99 16.05
N VAL A 86 -46.70 -38.75 15.22
CA VAL A 86 -45.31 -38.57 15.64
C VAL A 86 -45.06 -37.08 15.67
N ALA A 87 -44.91 -36.50 16.87
CA ALA A 87 -44.68 -35.07 16.99
C ALA A 87 -43.40 -34.66 16.25
N ASP A 88 -43.43 -33.54 15.52
CA ASP A 88 -42.26 -32.99 14.83
C ASP A 88 -41.04 -32.93 15.76
N ILE A 89 -39.86 -33.30 15.24
CA ILE A 89 -38.58 -33.17 15.97
C ILE A 89 -38.32 -31.67 16.19
N THR A 90 -38.70 -31.19 17.37
CA THR A 90 -38.56 -29.78 17.75
C THR A 90 -37.25 -29.49 18.50
N THR A 91 -36.45 -30.52 18.83
CA THR A 91 -35.30 -30.38 19.75
C THR A 91 -34.05 -31.21 19.36
N GLY A 92 -33.91 -31.58 18.09
CA GLY A 92 -32.67 -32.16 17.57
C GLY A 92 -31.60 -31.07 17.38
N ASP A 93 -30.95 -30.63 18.44
CA ASP A 93 -29.86 -29.64 18.36
C ASP A 93 -28.67 -30.20 17.55
N ILE A 94 -28.26 -29.48 16.50
CA ILE A 94 -26.94 -29.64 15.88
C ILE A 94 -25.97 -28.75 16.65
N THR A 95 -25.04 -29.32 17.42
CA THR A 95 -24.05 -28.55 18.20
C THR A 95 -22.72 -28.45 17.45
N SER A 96 -22.16 -27.23 17.38
CA SER A 96 -20.81 -26.94 16.84
C SER A 96 -20.15 -25.87 17.70
N SER A 97 -18.85 -26.01 17.99
CA SER A 97 -18.05 -25.00 18.72
C SER A 97 -17.74 -23.76 17.88
N ASP A 98 -17.87 -23.89 16.56
CA ASP A 98 -17.38 -22.91 15.60
C ASP A 98 -18.52 -22.09 14.97
N LEU A 99 -19.78 -22.50 15.20
CA LEU A 99 -20.97 -21.90 14.60
C LEU A 99 -22.06 -21.68 15.65
N ASN A 100 -22.45 -20.42 15.86
CA ASN A 100 -23.58 -20.04 16.69
C ASN A 100 -24.80 -19.77 15.79
N VAL A 101 -25.86 -20.58 15.88
CA VAL A 101 -27.10 -20.41 15.11
C VAL A 101 -28.16 -19.84 16.03
N SER A 102 -28.34 -18.52 15.99
CA SER A 102 -29.35 -17.82 16.80
C SER A 102 -30.50 -17.29 15.93
N GLY A 103 -31.65 -17.97 15.99
CA GLY A 103 -32.94 -17.49 15.51
C GLY A 103 -33.59 -18.36 14.43
N GLY A 104 -34.71 -19.00 14.77
CA GLY A 104 -35.68 -19.50 13.79
C GLY A 104 -36.43 -20.77 14.22
N THR A 105 -37.74 -20.63 14.44
CA THR A 105 -38.66 -21.69 13.99
C THR A 105 -38.69 -21.56 12.45
N ASP A 106 -38.34 -22.61 11.71
CA ASP A 106 -38.11 -22.65 10.23
C ASP A 106 -36.77 -22.09 9.71
N ALA A 107 -35.65 -22.73 10.08
CA ALA A 107 -34.29 -22.35 9.63
C ALA A 107 -34.05 -22.55 8.11
N THR A 108 -34.54 -21.61 7.30
CA THR A 108 -33.95 -21.33 5.98
C THR A 108 -32.58 -20.68 6.22
N LEU A 109 -31.50 -21.31 5.72
CA LEU A 109 -30.18 -20.70 5.67
C LEU A 109 -30.21 -19.54 4.66
N ASN A 110 -30.76 -18.39 5.07
CA ASN A 110 -30.63 -17.17 4.29
C ASN A 110 -29.15 -16.78 4.23
N ASN A 111 -28.71 -16.20 3.10
CA ASN A 111 -27.34 -15.73 2.96
C ASN A 111 -26.99 -14.77 4.10
N VAL A 112 -25.94 -15.09 4.84
CA VAL A 112 -25.38 -14.19 5.85
C VAL A 112 -24.44 -13.22 5.13
N THR A 113 -24.73 -11.93 5.20
CA THR A 113 -23.81 -10.89 4.70
C THR A 113 -22.93 -10.43 5.86
N LEU A 114 -21.61 -10.67 5.75
CA LEU A 114 -20.61 -10.08 6.66
C LEU A 114 -20.08 -8.80 6.02
N GLU A 115 -20.32 -7.67 6.67
CA GLU A 115 -19.81 -6.36 6.25
C GLU A 115 -18.90 -5.78 7.34
N ILE A 116 -17.81 -5.16 6.92
CA ILE A 116 -16.97 -4.35 7.80
C ILE A 116 -17.53 -2.93 7.77
N ASN A 117 -18.11 -2.49 8.89
CA ASN A 117 -18.66 -1.15 9.00
C ASN A 117 -17.59 -0.07 8.73
N PRO A 118 -17.97 1.08 8.15
CA PRO A 118 -17.05 2.20 7.99
C PRO A 118 -16.36 2.59 9.30
N GLY A 119 -15.03 2.70 9.26
CA GLY A 119 -14.22 3.02 10.43
C GLY A 119 -13.97 1.88 11.41
N ALA A 120 -14.47 0.66 11.15
CA ALA A 120 -14.23 -0.50 12.01
C ALA A 120 -12.77 -0.99 11.98
N VAL A 121 -11.99 -0.63 10.94
CA VAL A 121 -10.57 -0.93 10.84
C VAL A 121 -9.78 0.30 11.27
N GLY A 122 -9.24 0.27 12.49
CA GLY A 122 -8.34 1.27 13.03
C GLY A 122 -6.91 0.77 13.18
N ASN A 123 -6.15 1.45 14.03
CA ASN A 123 -4.75 1.11 14.31
C ASN A 123 -4.58 -0.17 15.13
N LEU A 124 -5.60 -0.62 15.85
CA LEU A 124 -5.56 -1.85 16.64
C LEU A 124 -5.82 -3.08 15.77
N GLU A 125 -6.69 -2.92 14.76
CA GLU A 125 -7.04 -3.97 13.81
C GLU A 125 -5.95 -4.18 12.74
N LEU A 126 -5.14 -3.14 12.47
CA LEU A 126 -3.98 -3.21 11.58
C LEU A 126 -2.70 -3.54 12.37
N ALA A 127 -2.31 -4.81 12.40
CA ALA A 127 -1.02 -5.22 12.93
C ALA A 127 0.16 -4.61 12.13
N THR A 128 1.38 -4.66 12.70
CA THR A 128 2.59 -4.26 11.98
C THR A 128 2.73 -5.03 10.67
N ASN A 129 3.00 -4.33 9.56
CA ASN A 129 3.06 -4.89 8.21
C ASN A 129 1.73 -5.53 7.72
N ALA A 130 0.58 -5.16 8.31
CA ALA A 130 -0.72 -5.61 7.81
C ALA A 130 -0.99 -5.10 6.39
N VAL A 131 -0.55 -3.88 6.07
CA VAL A 131 -0.61 -3.28 4.73
C VAL A 131 0.82 -3.17 4.20
N THR A 132 1.16 -3.97 3.19
CA THR A 132 2.46 -3.99 2.51
C THR A 132 2.30 -3.53 1.07
N THR A 133 3.41 -3.28 0.37
CA THR A 133 3.37 -2.85 -1.05
C THR A 133 2.58 -3.82 -1.93
N ASP A 134 2.67 -5.13 -1.69
CA ASP A 134 1.94 -6.14 -2.47
C ASP A 134 0.41 -6.08 -2.28
N LYS A 135 -0.05 -5.41 -1.23
CA LYS A 135 -1.47 -5.24 -0.88
C LYS A 135 -2.02 -3.88 -1.31
N ILE A 136 -1.15 -2.98 -1.78
CA ILE A 136 -1.52 -1.66 -2.28
C ILE A 136 -1.48 -1.72 -3.80
N GLN A 137 -2.58 -1.35 -4.46
CA GLN A 137 -2.59 -1.27 -5.91
C GLN A 137 -1.77 -0.06 -6.38
N ASP A 138 -0.98 -0.25 -7.45
CA ASP A 138 -0.16 0.82 -8.00
C ASP A 138 -1.02 2.04 -8.40
N GLY A 139 -0.58 3.22 -7.98
CA GLY A 139 -1.21 4.49 -8.31
C GLY A 139 -2.49 4.83 -7.55
N THR A 140 -2.94 4.02 -6.58
CA THR A 140 -4.18 4.31 -5.83
C THR A 140 -3.98 5.18 -4.60
N ILE A 141 -2.74 5.35 -4.13
CA ILE A 141 -2.44 6.28 -3.02
C ILE A 141 -2.35 7.70 -3.58
N THR A 142 -3.35 8.50 -3.27
CA THR A 142 -3.48 9.90 -3.66
C THR A 142 -3.19 10.82 -2.48
N ASN A 143 -3.18 12.14 -2.72
CA ASN A 143 -3.01 13.11 -1.64
C ASN A 143 -4.12 13.03 -0.58
N ASP A 144 -5.35 12.66 -0.97
CA ASP A 144 -6.47 12.56 -0.03
C ASP A 144 -6.32 11.37 0.93
N ASP A 145 -5.54 10.35 0.54
CA ASP A 145 -5.24 9.18 1.36
C ASP A 145 -4.15 9.45 2.41
N ILE A 146 -3.36 10.52 2.24
CA ILE A 146 -2.26 10.88 3.12
C ILE A 146 -2.65 12.07 3.98
N GLN A 147 -2.88 11.82 5.27
CA GLN A 147 -3.23 12.88 6.21
C GLN A 147 -2.17 14.02 6.23
N PRO A 148 -2.60 15.29 6.35
CA PRO A 148 -1.68 16.39 6.59
C PRO A 148 -0.82 16.14 7.83
N GLY A 149 0.51 16.14 7.66
CA GLY A 149 1.46 15.85 8.75
C GLY A 149 1.80 14.37 8.93
N ALA A 150 1.43 13.49 7.98
CA ALA A 150 1.92 12.11 7.97
C ALA A 150 3.45 12.06 8.04
N GLY A 151 3.98 11.32 9.02
CA GLY A 151 5.43 11.14 9.22
C GLY A 151 6.05 10.15 8.25
N ILE A 152 5.93 10.41 6.95
CA ILE A 152 6.52 9.57 5.91
C ILE A 152 8.00 9.93 5.79
N ASP A 153 8.88 8.95 6.01
CA ASP A 153 10.31 9.12 5.78
C ASP A 153 10.57 9.43 4.30
N GLY A 154 11.27 10.53 4.02
CA GLY A 154 11.59 10.96 2.66
C GLY A 154 12.33 9.91 1.83
N SER A 155 13.07 8.99 2.47
CA SER A 155 13.72 7.85 1.79
C SER A 155 12.72 6.84 1.20
N LYS A 156 11.46 6.90 1.61
CA LYS A 156 10.36 6.05 1.10
C LYS A 156 9.60 6.69 -0.05
N ILE A 157 9.89 7.96 -0.37
CA ILE A 157 9.20 8.71 -1.41
C ILE A 157 10.18 8.91 -2.58
N ASN A 158 9.82 8.40 -3.76
CA ASN A 158 10.54 8.68 -5.01
C ASN A 158 9.61 9.47 -5.96
N PRO A 159 9.37 10.76 -5.68
CA PRO A 159 8.36 11.53 -6.39
C PRO A 159 8.83 11.90 -7.80
N THR A 160 7.91 11.86 -8.77
CA THR A 160 8.09 12.57 -10.04
C THR A 160 7.51 13.97 -9.89
N PHE A 161 8.37 14.98 -9.78
CA PHE A 161 7.93 16.37 -9.68
C PHE A 161 7.53 16.89 -11.08
N VAL A 162 6.25 17.26 -11.24
CA VAL A 162 5.72 17.88 -12.47
C VAL A 162 5.74 19.42 -12.42
N SER A 163 6.18 19.99 -11.31
CA SER A 163 6.24 21.42 -11.01
C SER A 163 7.34 21.69 -9.99
N ASP A 164 7.49 22.95 -9.58
CA ASP A 164 8.50 23.36 -8.60
C ASP A 164 8.37 22.61 -7.26
N VAL A 165 9.51 22.33 -6.65
CA VAL A 165 9.60 21.65 -5.36
C VAL A 165 9.61 22.69 -4.24
N THR A 166 8.60 22.64 -3.37
CA THR A 166 8.59 23.39 -2.10
C THR A 166 8.76 22.42 -0.94
N THR A 167 9.53 22.82 0.08
CA THR A 167 9.76 22.02 1.29
C THR A 167 9.52 22.87 2.53
N THR A 168 9.01 22.23 3.58
CA THR A 168 8.87 22.82 4.92
C THR A 168 10.14 22.67 5.76
N GLY A 169 11.15 21.94 5.25
CA GLY A 169 12.43 21.77 5.91
C GLY A 169 13.26 23.06 5.90
N ASN A 170 13.93 23.33 7.02
CA ASN A 170 14.96 24.37 7.06
C ASN A 170 16.23 23.87 6.36
N PHE A 171 16.67 24.58 5.32
CA PHE A 171 18.03 24.42 4.79
C PHE A 171 18.99 25.01 5.81
N ILE A 172 19.51 24.17 6.70
CA ILE A 172 20.31 24.60 7.86
C ILE A 172 21.55 25.42 7.42
N ASP A 173 21.72 26.53 8.13
CA ASP A 173 22.85 27.47 8.22
C ASP A 173 24.22 26.95 7.78
N LEU A 174 24.75 27.53 6.71
CA LEU A 174 26.19 27.80 6.53
C LEU A 174 26.35 28.76 5.35
N THR A 175 25.96 30.03 5.53
CA THR A 175 26.40 31.07 4.59
C THR A 175 27.93 31.16 4.65
N PRO A 176 28.64 31.14 3.51
CA PRO A 176 30.09 31.14 3.45
C PRO A 176 30.68 32.52 3.76
N ASP A 177 30.38 33.11 4.91
CA ASP A 177 30.92 34.41 5.37
C ASP A 177 32.42 34.36 5.71
N PHE A 178 33.10 33.27 5.36
CA PHE A 178 34.54 33.10 5.53
C PHE A 178 35.36 33.74 4.42
N VAL A 179 34.81 33.94 3.22
CA VAL A 179 35.58 34.45 2.07
C VAL A 179 36.03 35.87 2.35
N PHE A 180 35.08 36.75 2.67
CA PHE A 180 35.37 38.15 3.02
C PHE A 180 36.16 38.25 4.33
N GLN A 181 35.80 37.49 5.36
CA GLN A 181 36.48 37.53 6.65
C GLN A 181 37.97 37.18 6.50
N LYS A 182 38.28 36.09 5.79
CA LYS A 182 39.66 35.69 5.53
C LYS A 182 40.42 36.73 4.71
N TYR A 183 39.79 37.29 3.68
CA TYR A 183 40.43 38.28 2.81
C TYR A 183 40.81 39.56 3.57
N TYR A 184 39.90 40.11 4.38
CA TYR A 184 40.13 41.39 5.06
C TYR A 184 40.86 41.27 6.41
N THR A 185 40.69 40.15 7.13
CA THR A 185 41.27 39.98 8.48
C THR A 185 42.44 38.98 8.52
N GLY A 186 42.67 38.22 7.44
CA GLY A 186 43.66 37.15 7.38
C GLY A 186 43.24 35.85 8.08
N PHE A 187 42.09 35.84 8.75
CA PHE A 187 41.60 34.71 9.55
C PHE A 187 40.10 34.47 9.29
N SER A 188 39.65 33.22 9.43
CA SER A 188 38.21 32.96 9.52
C SER A 188 37.92 31.85 10.53
N ILE A 189 36.90 32.08 11.38
CA ILE A 189 36.42 31.08 12.35
C ILE A 189 35.67 29.93 11.69
N LEU A 190 35.07 30.18 10.53
CA LEU A 190 34.28 29.20 9.78
C LEU A 190 35.20 28.33 8.91
N ASN A 191 36.23 28.93 8.29
CA ASN A 191 37.21 28.18 7.51
C ASN A 191 38.59 28.85 7.55
N ASN A 192 39.44 28.45 8.50
CA ASN A 192 40.78 29.03 8.63
C ASN A 192 41.73 28.62 7.48
N ASN A 193 41.45 27.49 6.81
CA ASN A 193 42.25 26.98 5.70
C ASN A 193 41.84 27.57 4.35
N TYR A 194 40.79 28.39 4.30
CA TYR A 194 40.37 29.05 3.08
C TYR A 194 41.50 29.92 2.52
N ARG A 195 41.67 29.86 1.19
CA ARG A 195 42.68 30.60 0.46
C ARG A 195 42.04 31.23 -0.77
N PHE A 196 41.96 32.56 -0.76
CA PHE A 196 41.58 33.33 -1.93
C PHE A 196 42.61 33.13 -3.04
N ARG A 197 42.20 32.54 -4.17
CA ARG A 197 43.08 32.20 -5.29
C ARG A 197 43.22 33.40 -6.22
N SER A 198 44.38 33.53 -6.86
CA SER A 198 44.52 34.53 -7.93
C SER A 198 43.76 34.12 -9.19
N LEU A 199 43.34 35.10 -10.00
CA LEU A 199 42.72 34.85 -11.31
C LEU A 199 43.62 33.99 -12.23
N LYS A 200 44.95 34.11 -12.10
CA LYS A 200 45.91 33.29 -12.85
C LYS A 200 45.84 31.81 -12.45
N GLU A 201 45.74 31.52 -11.15
CA GLU A 201 45.57 30.16 -10.66
C GLU A 201 44.20 29.58 -11.05
N ILE A 202 43.15 30.42 -10.99
CA ILE A 202 41.79 30.02 -11.41
C ILE A 202 41.77 29.70 -12.91
N GLU A 203 42.35 30.56 -13.75
CA GLU A 203 42.46 30.33 -15.20
C GLU A 203 43.19 29.02 -15.51
N ALA A 204 44.31 28.75 -14.85
CA ALA A 204 45.04 27.50 -15.02
C ALA A 204 44.19 26.28 -14.65
N PHE A 205 43.44 26.35 -13.54
CA PHE A 205 42.55 25.27 -13.13
C PHE A 205 41.41 25.07 -14.13
N VAL A 206 40.76 26.14 -14.59
CA VAL A 206 39.62 26.07 -15.53
C VAL A 206 40.06 25.52 -16.89
N LYS A 207 41.26 25.88 -17.38
CA LYS A 207 41.81 25.32 -18.63
C LYS A 207 42.02 23.81 -18.57
N GLU A 208 42.42 23.30 -17.41
CA GLU A 208 42.67 21.87 -17.21
C GLU A 208 41.37 21.10 -16.95
N ASN A 209 40.47 21.65 -16.11
CA ASN A 209 39.34 20.89 -15.55
C ASN A 209 37.97 21.25 -16.17
N ASN A 210 37.87 22.35 -16.93
CA ASN A 210 36.62 22.84 -17.55
C ASN A 210 35.47 23.18 -16.57
N HIS A 211 35.78 23.37 -15.29
CA HIS A 211 34.86 23.89 -14.27
C HIS A 211 35.63 24.74 -13.25
N LEU A 212 34.90 25.48 -12.41
CA LEU A 212 35.51 26.32 -11.37
C LEU A 212 36.01 25.47 -10.18
N PRO A 213 37.09 25.90 -9.51
CA PRO A 213 37.52 25.28 -8.25
C PRO A 213 36.41 25.30 -7.20
N GLY A 214 36.15 24.14 -6.58
CA GLY A 214 35.11 23.99 -5.55
C GLY A 214 33.71 23.75 -6.09
N ILE A 215 33.51 23.81 -7.42
CA ILE A 215 32.26 23.39 -8.08
C ILE A 215 32.46 21.97 -8.62
N ARG A 216 31.51 21.06 -8.35
CA ARG A 216 31.54 19.70 -8.89
C ARG A 216 31.42 19.72 -10.41
N SER A 217 32.22 18.89 -11.08
CA SER A 217 32.13 18.69 -12.52
C SER A 217 30.85 17.94 -12.91
N ALA A 218 30.42 18.12 -14.16
CA ALA A 218 29.29 17.36 -14.71
C ALA A 218 29.54 15.84 -14.68
N TYR A 219 30.80 15.41 -14.80
CA TYR A 219 31.18 14.01 -14.67
C TYR A 219 30.96 13.48 -13.25
N GLU A 220 31.43 14.19 -12.22
CA GLU A 220 31.26 13.79 -10.82
C GLU A 220 29.79 13.70 -10.40
N VAL A 221 28.95 14.63 -10.88
CA VAL A 221 27.50 14.59 -10.62
C VAL A 221 26.85 13.38 -11.29
N LYS A 222 27.24 13.07 -12.53
CA LYS A 222 26.72 11.91 -13.26
C LYS A 222 27.16 10.58 -12.64
N ASP A 223 28.42 10.50 -12.20
CA ASP A 223 29.00 9.31 -11.58
C ASP A 223 28.37 9.02 -10.21
N SER A 224 28.16 10.05 -9.38
CA SER A 224 27.49 9.88 -8.08
C SER A 224 25.98 9.66 -8.20
N GLY A 225 25.37 9.93 -9.36
CA GLY A 225 23.92 9.82 -9.59
C GLY A 225 23.08 10.82 -8.79
N GLU A 226 23.71 11.82 -8.16
CA GLU A 226 23.09 12.69 -7.17
C GLU A 226 23.55 14.14 -7.34
N TYR A 227 22.58 15.07 -7.30
CA TYR A 227 22.83 16.51 -7.27
C TYR A 227 22.42 17.10 -5.92
N ARG A 228 23.42 17.45 -5.10
CA ARG A 228 23.22 17.96 -3.75
C ARG A 228 22.94 19.47 -3.80
N LEU A 229 21.66 19.85 -3.77
CA LEU A 229 21.20 21.24 -3.91
C LEU A 229 21.84 22.18 -2.88
N THR A 230 21.85 21.80 -1.60
CA THR A 230 22.44 22.64 -0.54
C THR A 230 23.93 22.87 -0.76
N GLU A 231 24.71 21.81 -1.01
CA GLU A 231 26.15 21.93 -1.28
C GLU A 231 26.42 22.81 -2.50
N SER A 232 25.68 22.60 -3.59
CA SER A 232 25.82 23.40 -4.80
C SER A 232 25.49 24.88 -4.55
N SER A 233 24.39 25.17 -3.83
CA SER A 233 24.02 26.53 -3.48
C SER A 233 25.09 27.23 -2.64
N LEU A 234 25.70 26.54 -1.69
CA LEU A 234 26.78 27.09 -0.86
C LEU A 234 28.05 27.33 -1.68
N ALA A 235 28.42 26.38 -2.54
CA ALA A 235 29.58 26.52 -3.42
C ALA A 235 29.41 27.68 -4.41
N HIS A 236 28.20 27.89 -4.94
CA HIS A 236 27.89 29.07 -5.75
C HIS A 236 28.03 30.37 -4.97
N LEU A 237 27.54 30.43 -3.73
CA LEU A 237 27.66 31.63 -2.90
C LEU A 237 29.14 31.95 -2.60
N GLU A 238 29.97 30.95 -2.31
CA GLU A 238 31.43 31.13 -2.20
C GLU A 238 32.03 31.74 -3.47
N LYS A 239 31.67 31.22 -4.66
CA LYS A 239 32.18 31.77 -5.94
C LYS A 239 31.69 33.18 -6.20
N ILE A 240 30.46 33.53 -5.79
CA ILE A 240 29.93 34.88 -5.89
C ILE A 240 30.77 35.84 -5.03
N GLU A 241 31.07 35.47 -3.77
CA GLU A 241 31.90 36.29 -2.89
C GLU A 241 33.33 36.48 -3.44
N GLU A 242 33.94 35.41 -3.97
CA GLU A 242 35.23 35.49 -4.66
C GLU A 242 35.20 36.44 -5.87
N LEU A 243 34.14 36.37 -6.68
CA LEU A 243 33.96 37.23 -7.85
C LEU A 243 33.85 38.71 -7.43
N PHE A 244 33.12 39.01 -6.36
CA PHE A 244 33.04 40.36 -5.82
C PHE A 244 34.40 40.87 -5.36
N LEU A 245 35.21 40.05 -4.68
CA LEU A 245 36.56 40.43 -4.29
C LEU A 245 37.45 40.75 -5.49
N HIS A 246 37.47 39.89 -6.51
CA HIS A 246 38.22 40.16 -7.74
C HIS A 246 37.72 41.41 -8.47
N THR A 247 36.42 41.67 -8.46
CA THR A 247 35.84 42.88 -9.05
C THR A 247 36.29 44.14 -8.30
N ILE A 248 36.33 44.10 -6.96
CA ILE A 248 36.86 45.21 -6.13
C ILE A 248 38.35 45.43 -6.41
N GLU A 249 39.15 44.35 -6.53
CA GLU A 249 40.57 44.46 -6.90
C GLU A 249 40.76 45.08 -8.29
N GLN A 250 39.92 44.70 -9.25
CA GLN A 250 39.94 45.24 -10.61
C GLN A 250 39.56 46.72 -10.61
N GLU A 251 38.53 47.13 -9.88
CA GLU A 251 38.11 48.54 -9.77
C GLU A 251 39.23 49.41 -9.22
N LYS A 252 39.88 48.97 -8.12
CA LYS A 252 41.04 49.68 -7.55
C LYS A 252 42.19 49.82 -8.55
N LYS A 253 42.41 48.80 -9.40
CA LYS A 253 43.42 48.84 -10.44
C LYS A 253 43.04 49.82 -11.56
N ILE A 254 41.76 49.87 -11.93
CA ILE A 254 41.23 50.81 -12.93
C ILE A 254 41.39 52.25 -12.43
N GLU A 255 40.97 52.54 -11.21
CA GLU A 255 41.13 53.87 -10.58
C GLU A 255 42.61 54.30 -10.57
N LYS A 256 43.51 53.38 -10.20
CA LYS A 256 44.95 53.65 -10.22
C LYS A 256 45.46 53.97 -11.64
N LEU A 257 45.09 53.17 -12.63
CA LEU A 257 45.49 53.40 -14.03
C LEU A 257 44.92 54.71 -14.58
N GLN A 258 43.69 55.09 -14.19
CA GLN A 258 43.10 56.38 -14.55
C GLN A 258 43.90 57.53 -13.94
N SER A 259 44.23 57.46 -12.65
CA SER A 259 45.06 58.48 -11.99
C SER A 259 46.45 58.61 -12.61
N GLU A 260 47.10 57.50 -12.95
CA GLU A 260 48.38 57.50 -13.66
C GLU A 260 48.26 58.14 -15.05
N ASN A 261 47.18 57.84 -15.79
CA ASN A 261 46.90 58.44 -17.10
C ASN A 261 46.66 59.95 -17.00
N GLU A 262 45.89 60.42 -16.02
CA GLU A 262 45.66 61.86 -15.79
C GLU A 262 46.98 62.58 -15.48
N LYS A 263 47.83 61.98 -14.65
CA LYS A 263 49.16 62.52 -14.34
C LYS A 263 50.05 62.60 -15.58
N MET A 264 50.12 61.53 -16.37
CA MET A 264 50.88 61.51 -17.62
C MET A 264 50.37 62.54 -18.63
N ALA A 265 49.04 62.72 -18.73
CA ALA A 265 48.44 63.74 -19.58
C ALA A 265 48.81 65.16 -19.12
N GLY A 266 48.85 65.40 -17.80
CA GLY A 266 49.31 66.65 -17.22
C GLY A 266 50.78 66.96 -17.55
N GLU A 267 51.67 65.99 -17.35
CA GLU A 267 53.10 66.10 -17.69
C GLU A 267 53.32 66.36 -19.19
N LEU A 268 52.56 65.68 -20.05
CA LEU A 268 52.60 65.88 -21.50
C LEU A 268 52.21 67.32 -21.88
N ASN A 269 51.17 67.87 -21.26
CA ASN A 269 50.71 69.23 -21.52
C ASN A 269 51.73 70.28 -21.03
N ALA A 270 52.36 70.06 -19.88
CA ALA A 270 53.43 70.93 -19.39
C ALA A 270 54.62 70.94 -20.35
N LEU A 271 55.07 69.76 -20.79
CA LEU A 271 56.18 69.63 -21.74
C LEU A 271 55.88 70.28 -23.09
N LYS A 272 54.64 70.14 -23.59
CA LYS A 272 54.21 70.85 -24.81
C LYS A 272 54.28 72.37 -24.61
N SER A 273 53.83 72.89 -23.47
CA SER A 273 53.91 74.33 -23.18
C SER A 273 55.36 74.83 -23.15
N ASP A 274 56.26 74.09 -22.50
CA ASP A 274 57.67 74.45 -22.44
C ASP A 274 58.33 74.42 -23.83
N MET A 275 57.96 73.44 -24.66
CA MET A 275 58.44 73.36 -26.04
C MET A 275 57.99 74.56 -26.88
N GLU A 276 56.73 75.02 -26.73
CA GLU A 276 56.25 76.22 -27.41
C GLU A 276 56.99 77.49 -26.95
N LYS A 277 57.26 77.63 -25.64
CA LYS A 277 58.07 78.75 -25.12
C LYS A 277 59.49 78.74 -25.69
N ILE A 278 60.13 77.58 -25.75
CA ILE A 278 61.47 77.43 -26.32
C ILE A 278 61.47 77.81 -27.81
N LYS A 279 60.48 77.35 -28.58
CA LYS A 279 60.33 77.75 -29.99
C LYS A 279 60.22 79.26 -30.15
N ALA A 280 59.38 79.91 -29.34
CA ALA A 280 59.21 81.37 -29.35
C ALA A 280 60.54 82.10 -29.10
N MET A 281 61.29 81.69 -28.07
CA MET A 281 62.61 82.26 -27.76
C MET A 281 63.63 82.06 -28.89
N LEU A 282 63.59 80.92 -29.58
CA LEU A 282 64.49 80.64 -30.71
C LEU A 282 64.13 81.48 -31.94
N SER A 283 62.85 81.74 -32.20
CA SER A 283 62.43 82.62 -33.30
C SER A 283 62.81 84.08 -33.08
N GLU A 284 62.71 84.60 -31.86
CA GLU A 284 63.14 85.98 -31.54
C GLU A 284 64.65 86.15 -31.74
N LYS A 285 65.45 85.16 -31.32
CA LYS A 285 66.91 85.21 -31.40
C LYS A 285 67.48 85.10 -32.83
N ASN A 286 66.68 84.64 -33.78
CA ASN A 286 67.07 84.53 -35.20
C ASN A 286 66.66 85.76 -36.02
N GLN A 287 66.01 86.76 -35.41
CA GLN A 287 65.62 88.02 -36.06
C GLN A 287 66.58 89.19 -35.79
N ASP A 288 67.55 89.02 -34.88
CA ASP A 288 68.70 89.91 -34.62
C ASP A 288 69.97 89.42 -35.33
#